data_AF-A0A6B0GLM9-F1
#
_entry.id   AF-A0A6B0GLM9-F1
#
_cell.length_a   1.000
_cell.length_b   1.000
_cell.length_c   1.000
_cell.angle_alpha   90.00
_cell.angle_beta   90.00
_cell.angle_gamma   90.00
#
_symmetry.space_group_name_H-M   'P 1'
#
loop_
_entity.id
_entity.type
_entity.pdbx_description
1 polymer ?
#
loop_
_entity_poly.entity_id
_entity_poly.type
_entity_poly.pdbx_seq_one_letter_code
_entity_poly.pdbx_strand_id
1 'polypeptide(L)'
;MGGQERFNVSHYKAEIRPFLSEYKSSIIAYASGVVGTLLWILSAIFGQTIIAGLAVAAYVLPLLAFYLAYGPFGIEVGLTPMTTGDGGKVPDKVAESRGEVILRDGECEIQGAIAISEKLDSFDIQFHAPDDVIVELQDIPCAEHTYDPESGTLSASSVTVRRFSIVLFVYLVGEVDGTTHEFPLKIKDAKNNWTIKSVDIITR
;
A
#
# COMPACT_ATOMS: atom_id res chain seq x y z
N MET A 1 14.37 -1.88 -27.45
CA MET A 1 13.05 -1.41 -27.93
C MET A 1 12.27 -1.01 -26.70
N GLY A 2 12.00 0.29 -26.54
CA GLY A 2 11.46 0.87 -25.30
C GLY A 2 9.96 0.64 -25.17
N GLY A 3 9.54 0.08 -24.03
CA GLY A 3 8.15 0.02 -23.61
C GLY A 3 7.72 1.39 -23.09
N GLN A 4 6.88 2.10 -23.84
CA GLN A 4 6.12 3.22 -23.30
C GLN A 4 5.12 2.67 -22.27
N GLU A 5 5.40 2.88 -20.99
CA GLU A 5 4.37 2.89 -19.96
C GLU A 5 3.28 3.87 -20.39
N ARG A 6 2.11 3.32 -20.77
CA ARG A 6 0.94 4.13 -21.03
C ARG A 6 0.49 4.70 -19.68
N PHE A 7 0.89 5.93 -19.40
CA PHE A 7 0.36 6.78 -18.34
C PHE A 7 -1.18 6.75 -18.36
N ASN A 8 -1.79 5.92 -17.52
CA ASN A 8 -3.22 5.74 -17.50
C ASN A 8 -3.86 6.79 -16.57
N VAL A 9 -4.15 7.97 -17.13
CA VAL A 9 -4.73 9.15 -16.44
C VAL A 9 -6.03 8.82 -15.68
N SER A 10 -6.75 7.78 -16.09
CA SER A 10 -7.96 7.31 -15.42
C SER A 10 -7.70 6.73 -14.03
N HIS A 11 -6.54 6.08 -13.85
CA HIS A 11 -6.12 5.46 -12.58
C HIS A 11 -5.76 6.53 -11.54
N TYR A 12 -4.93 7.50 -11.93
CA TYR A 12 -4.57 8.64 -11.07
C TYR A 12 -5.78 9.50 -10.67
N LYS A 13 -6.76 9.68 -11.57
CA LYS A 13 -8.00 10.41 -11.23
C LYS A 13 -8.84 9.68 -10.17
N ALA A 14 -8.81 8.35 -10.16
CA ALA A 14 -9.52 7.54 -9.16
C ALA A 14 -8.83 7.60 -7.79
N GLU A 15 -7.50 7.63 -7.75
CA GLU A 15 -6.67 7.75 -6.54
C GLU A 15 -6.75 9.15 -5.90
N ILE A 16 -6.67 10.20 -6.72
CA ILE A 16 -6.56 11.58 -6.25
C ILE A 16 -7.89 12.10 -5.69
N ARG A 17 -9.04 11.65 -6.22
CA ARG A 17 -10.36 12.21 -5.88
C ARG A 17 -10.78 12.00 -4.41
N PRO A 18 -10.71 10.80 -3.83
CA PRO A 18 -11.04 10.59 -2.42
C PRO A 18 -9.95 11.10 -1.47
N PHE A 19 -8.66 11.01 -1.83
CA PHE A 19 -7.60 11.68 -1.09
C PHE A 19 -7.85 13.19 -0.96
N LEU A 20 -8.20 13.85 -2.07
CA LEU A 20 -8.58 15.27 -2.05
C LEU A 20 -9.84 15.52 -1.23
N SER A 21 -10.77 14.56 -1.15
CA SER A 21 -11.97 14.66 -0.31
C SER A 21 -11.59 14.69 1.18
N GLU A 22 -10.75 13.74 1.60
CA GLU A 22 -10.26 13.65 2.98
C GLU A 22 -9.38 14.84 3.36
N TYR A 23 -8.43 15.21 2.50
CA TYR A 23 -7.60 16.39 2.70
C TYR A 23 -8.49 17.63 2.88
N LYS A 24 -9.46 17.88 1.98
CA LYS A 24 -10.39 19.02 2.08
C LYS A 24 -11.18 19.06 3.38
N SER A 25 -11.50 17.90 3.96
CA SER A 25 -12.21 17.80 5.24
C SER A 25 -11.31 18.03 6.47
N SER A 26 -9.99 18.05 6.29
CA SER A 26 -9.02 18.17 7.38
C SER A 26 -8.83 19.61 7.87
N ILE A 27 -8.48 19.74 9.16
CA ILE A 27 -8.08 21.02 9.78
C ILE A 27 -6.87 21.63 9.07
N ILE A 28 -5.96 20.78 8.56
CA ILE A 28 -4.76 21.19 7.83
C ILE A 28 -5.14 21.90 6.52
N ALA A 29 -6.11 21.35 5.77
CA ALA A 29 -6.59 22.01 4.56
C ALA A 29 -7.27 23.34 4.85
N TYR A 30 -8.08 23.41 5.91
CA TYR A 30 -8.70 24.68 6.32
C TYR A 30 -7.65 25.74 6.70
N ALA A 31 -6.68 25.39 7.55
CA ALA A 31 -5.60 26.29 7.97
C ALA A 31 -4.72 26.72 6.77
N SER A 32 -4.35 25.78 5.91
CA SER A 32 -3.59 26.06 4.68
C SER A 32 -4.35 26.99 3.73
N GLY A 33 -5.68 26.83 3.63
CA GLY A 33 -6.54 27.68 2.81
C GLY A 33 -6.63 29.11 3.31
N VAL A 34 -6.80 29.30 4.63
CA VAL A 34 -6.84 30.65 5.23
C VAL A 34 -5.49 31.35 5.05
N VAL A 35 -4.39 30.68 5.38
CA VAL A 35 -3.03 31.25 5.27
C VAL A 35 -2.67 31.53 3.80
N GLY A 36 -2.92 30.59 2.91
CA GLY A 36 -2.66 30.74 1.47
C GLY A 36 -3.47 31.88 0.85
N THR A 37 -4.74 32.04 1.24
CA THR A 37 -5.59 33.14 0.74
C THR A 37 -5.08 34.50 1.22
N LEU A 38 -4.70 34.62 2.49
CA LEU A 38 -4.13 35.86 3.03
C LEU A 38 -2.83 36.24 2.32
N LEU A 39 -1.93 35.26 2.09
CA LEU A 39 -0.69 35.49 1.35
C LEU A 39 -0.96 35.91 -0.09
N TRP A 40 -1.99 35.34 -0.74
CA TRP A 40 -2.36 35.76 -2.10
C TRP A 40 -2.85 37.21 -2.14
N ILE A 41 -3.71 37.60 -1.20
CA ILE A 41 -4.21 38.98 -1.10
C ILE A 41 -3.04 39.94 -0.84
N LEU A 42 -2.13 39.60 0.06
CA LEU A 42 -0.94 40.41 0.34
C LEU A 42 -0.03 40.53 -0.89
N SER A 43 0.17 39.45 -1.64
CA SER A 43 0.96 39.50 -2.87
C SER A 43 0.32 40.42 -3.92
N ALA A 44 -1.01 40.41 -4.05
CA ALA A 44 -1.73 41.29 -4.97
C ALA A 44 -1.63 42.78 -4.57
N ILE A 45 -1.62 43.08 -3.26
CA ILE A 45 -1.50 44.46 -2.76
C ILE A 45 -0.08 44.99 -2.91
N PHE A 46 0.92 44.18 -2.56
CA PHE A 46 2.33 44.62 -2.50
C PHE A 46 3.11 44.32 -3.79
N GLY A 47 2.52 43.60 -4.76
CA GLY A 47 3.14 43.26 -6.04
C GLY A 47 4.37 42.36 -5.92
N GLN A 48 4.55 41.67 -4.78
CA GLN A 48 5.75 40.89 -4.51
C GLN A 48 5.59 39.44 -4.96
N THR A 49 6.49 39.01 -5.83
CA THR A 49 6.59 37.64 -6.36
C THR A 49 6.96 36.62 -5.29
N ILE A 50 7.74 37.02 -4.28
CA ILE A 50 8.12 36.14 -3.15
C ILE A 50 6.88 35.72 -2.36
N ILE A 51 5.96 36.66 -2.10
CA ILE A 51 4.72 36.39 -1.36
C ILE A 51 3.80 35.47 -2.17
N ALA A 52 3.73 35.64 -3.49
CA ALA A 52 3.02 34.72 -4.37
C ALA A 52 3.59 33.29 -4.28
N GLY A 53 4.92 33.17 -4.28
CA GLY A 53 5.60 31.88 -4.10
C GLY A 53 5.25 31.21 -2.77
N LEU A 54 5.22 31.97 -1.68
CA LEU A 54 4.80 31.48 -0.36
C LEU A 54 3.31 31.09 -0.32
N ALA A 55 2.44 31.81 -1.02
CA ALA A 55 1.03 31.46 -1.13
C ALA A 55 0.86 30.08 -1.81
N VAL A 56 1.56 29.85 -2.92
CA VAL A 56 1.57 28.54 -3.60
C VAL A 56 2.12 27.45 -2.68
N ALA A 57 3.25 27.70 -2.01
CA ALA A 57 3.85 26.75 -1.09
C ALA A 57 2.92 26.40 0.08
N ALA A 58 2.14 27.38 0.58
CA ALA A 58 1.16 27.16 1.63
C ALA A 58 0.01 26.22 1.22
N TYR A 59 -0.29 26.09 -0.07
CA TYR A 59 -1.26 25.10 -0.55
C TYR A 59 -0.61 23.74 -0.86
N VAL A 60 0.58 23.74 -1.46
CA VAL A 60 1.22 22.52 -1.97
C VAL A 60 1.92 21.75 -0.85
N LEU A 61 2.63 22.42 0.05
CA LEU A 61 3.40 21.74 1.10
C LEU A 61 2.52 20.97 2.08
N PRO A 62 1.39 21.50 2.58
CA PRO A 62 0.54 20.74 3.49
C PRO A 62 -0.16 19.59 2.79
N LEU A 63 -0.53 19.74 1.51
CA LEU A 63 -1.06 18.65 0.69
C LEU A 63 -0.03 17.53 0.53
N LEU A 64 1.21 17.88 0.19
CA LEU A 64 2.30 16.92 0.01
C LEU A 64 2.69 16.26 1.34
N ALA A 65 2.77 17.03 2.42
CA ALA A 65 3.06 16.52 3.76
C ALA A 65 1.94 15.60 4.25
N PHE A 66 0.67 15.93 3.96
CA PHE A 66 -0.46 15.06 4.26
C PHE A 66 -0.41 13.78 3.43
N TYR A 67 -0.09 13.88 2.14
CA TYR A 67 0.10 12.70 1.29
C TYR A 67 1.24 11.79 1.78
N LEU A 68 2.36 12.36 2.22
CA LEU A 68 3.51 11.60 2.72
C LEU A 68 3.30 11.03 4.12
N ALA A 69 2.71 11.81 5.03
CA ALA A 69 2.46 11.38 6.41
C ALA A 69 1.33 10.35 6.51
N TYR A 70 0.40 10.37 5.56
CA TYR A 70 -0.74 9.46 5.49
C TYR A 70 -0.72 8.66 4.19
N GLY A 71 0.48 8.25 3.76
CA GLY A 71 0.71 7.40 2.58
C GLY A 71 -0.35 6.31 2.46
N PRO A 72 -0.71 5.94 1.22
CA PRO A 72 -2.08 5.69 0.80
C PRO A 72 -2.87 4.91 1.85
N PHE A 73 -3.66 5.69 2.60
CA PHE A 73 -4.84 5.24 3.37
C PHE A 73 -4.58 4.65 4.75
N GLY A 74 -3.41 4.89 5.36
CA GLY A 74 -3.21 4.59 6.77
C GLY A 74 -3.12 3.09 7.08
N ILE A 75 -2.74 2.28 6.10
CA ILE A 75 -2.36 0.88 6.28
C ILE A 75 -0.94 0.74 5.77
N GLU A 76 0.01 0.46 6.66
CA GLU A 76 1.39 0.15 6.32
C GLU A 76 1.57 -1.36 6.31
N VAL A 77 2.16 -1.90 5.24
CA VAL A 77 2.41 -3.34 5.11
C VAL A 77 3.89 -3.57 4.84
N GLY A 78 4.57 -4.19 5.81
CA GLY A 78 5.89 -4.79 5.65
C GLY A 78 5.75 -6.26 5.27
N LEU A 79 6.54 -6.74 4.32
CA LEU A 79 6.59 -8.15 3.92
C LEU A 79 8.05 -8.60 3.91
N THR A 80 8.29 -9.74 4.54
CA THR A 80 9.59 -10.39 4.64
C THR A 80 9.43 -11.83 4.15
N PRO A 81 9.96 -12.18 2.96
CA PRO A 81 9.96 -13.56 2.47
C PRO A 81 10.77 -14.47 3.41
N MET A 82 10.27 -15.68 3.65
CA MET A 82 10.95 -16.68 4.47
C MET A 82 11.48 -17.81 3.57
N THR A 83 12.70 -18.26 3.84
CA THR A 83 13.28 -19.44 3.20
C THR A 83 13.56 -20.53 4.24
N THR A 84 13.37 -21.78 3.83
CA THR A 84 13.74 -22.94 4.65
C THR A 84 15.26 -23.15 4.53
N GLY A 85 15.98 -22.95 5.63
CA GLY A 85 17.42 -23.24 5.75
C GLY A 85 17.68 -24.37 6.73
N ASP A 86 18.92 -24.87 6.78
CA ASP A 86 19.34 -25.99 7.65
C ASP A 86 18.96 -25.76 9.12
N GLY A 87 17.82 -26.31 9.53
CA GLY A 87 17.32 -26.31 10.91
C GLY A 87 16.16 -25.35 11.23
N GLY A 88 15.61 -24.59 10.27
CA GLY A 88 14.44 -23.74 10.52
C GLY A 88 14.10 -22.74 9.41
N LYS A 89 13.02 -21.96 9.61
CA LYS A 89 12.63 -20.86 8.72
C LYS A 89 13.49 -19.63 9.02
N VAL A 90 14.15 -19.10 7.99
CA VAL A 90 15.05 -17.94 8.10
C VAL A 90 14.58 -16.86 7.10
N PRO A 91 14.50 -15.57 7.50
CA PRO A 91 14.13 -14.50 6.60
C PRO A 91 15.14 -14.36 5.46
N ASP A 92 14.65 -14.38 4.21
CA ASP A 92 15.47 -14.17 3.02
C ASP A 92 15.70 -12.67 2.81
N LYS A 93 16.73 -12.16 3.48
CA LYS A 93 17.12 -10.75 3.40
C LYS A 93 17.54 -10.32 1.99
N VAL A 94 17.94 -11.25 1.13
CA VAL A 94 18.35 -10.94 -0.25
C VAL A 94 17.10 -10.70 -1.10
N ALA A 95 16.10 -11.58 -1.00
CA ALA A 95 14.82 -11.41 -1.67
C ALA A 95 14.04 -10.19 -1.13
N GLU A 96 14.03 -9.97 0.19
CA GLU A 96 13.45 -8.79 0.83
C GLU A 96 14.07 -7.48 0.31
N SER A 97 15.40 -7.42 0.17
CA SER A 97 16.10 -6.23 -0.32
C SER A 97 15.78 -5.89 -1.78
N ARG A 98 15.27 -6.86 -2.55
CA ARG A 98 14.90 -6.70 -3.96
C ARG A 98 13.40 -6.50 -4.14
N GLY A 99 12.60 -6.65 -3.08
CA GLY A 99 11.14 -6.66 -3.19
C GLY A 99 10.62 -7.89 -3.92
N GLU A 100 11.35 -8.99 -3.86
CA GLU A 100 11.07 -10.25 -4.54
C GLU A 100 10.68 -11.32 -3.51
N VAL A 101 9.84 -12.27 -3.90
CA VAL A 101 9.56 -13.50 -3.16
C VAL A 101 9.92 -14.67 -4.06
N ILE A 102 10.91 -15.48 -3.67
CA ILE A 102 11.35 -16.60 -4.49
C ILE A 102 10.60 -17.86 -4.05
N LEU A 103 9.84 -18.46 -4.98
CA LEU A 103 9.24 -19.78 -4.80
C LEU A 103 10.33 -20.84 -4.92
N ARG A 104 10.50 -21.68 -3.90
CA ARG A 104 11.40 -22.85 -3.96
C ARG A 104 10.52 -24.09 -3.90
N ASP A 105 10.71 -25.01 -4.84
CA ASP A 105 9.87 -26.21 -4.98
C ASP A 105 8.37 -25.91 -5.18
N GLY A 106 8.04 -24.73 -5.72
CA GLY A 106 6.67 -24.31 -6.05
C GLY A 106 5.88 -23.66 -4.90
N GLU A 107 6.48 -23.50 -3.73
CA GLU A 107 5.86 -22.89 -2.55
C GLU A 107 6.79 -21.90 -1.82
N CYS A 108 6.21 -20.97 -1.07
CA CYS A 108 6.91 -20.01 -0.22
C CYS A 108 6.01 -19.50 0.90
N GLU A 109 6.62 -19.12 2.02
CA GLU A 109 5.94 -18.44 3.10
C GLU A 109 6.43 -16.99 3.19
N ILE A 110 5.49 -16.05 3.26
CA ILE A 110 5.77 -14.63 3.43
C ILE A 110 5.27 -14.21 4.80
N GLN A 111 6.18 -13.74 5.66
CA GLN A 111 5.79 -13.13 6.92
C GLN A 111 5.56 -11.64 6.70
N GLY A 112 4.39 -11.14 7.09
CA GLY A 112 4.04 -9.74 6.99
C GLY A 112 3.84 -9.08 8.34
N ALA A 113 4.04 -7.77 8.38
CA ALA A 113 3.62 -6.91 9.48
C ALA A 113 2.68 -5.85 8.92
N ILE A 114 1.48 -5.75 9.50
CA ILE A 114 0.48 -4.75 9.11
C ILE A 114 0.33 -3.76 10.27
N ALA A 115 0.41 -2.47 9.95
CA ALA A 115 0.10 -1.39 10.87
C ALA A 115 -1.05 -0.54 10.33
N ILE A 116 -2.13 -0.43 11.10
CA ILE A 116 -3.33 0.35 10.82
C ILE A 116 -3.26 1.67 11.57
N SER A 117 -3.61 2.76 10.89
CA SER A 117 -3.65 4.11 11.43
C SER A 117 -4.75 4.23 12.50
N GLU A 118 -4.53 5.10 13.48
CA GLU A 118 -5.50 5.37 14.54
C GLU A 118 -6.84 5.94 14.04
N LYS A 119 -6.86 6.48 12.82
CA LYS A 119 -8.05 7.07 12.20
C LYS A 119 -8.96 6.05 11.50
N LEU A 120 -8.49 4.81 11.33
CA LEU A 120 -9.28 3.74 10.75
C LEU A 120 -9.89 2.88 11.86
N ASP A 121 -11.22 2.89 11.92
CA ASP A 121 -11.98 2.01 12.81
C ASP A 121 -12.33 0.67 12.14
N SER A 122 -12.12 0.56 10.83
CA SER A 122 -12.37 -0.66 10.03
C SER A 122 -11.40 -0.74 8.84
N PHE A 123 -11.08 -1.94 8.37
CA PHE A 123 -10.32 -2.15 7.14
C PHE A 123 -10.79 -3.40 6.39
N ASP A 124 -10.54 -3.42 5.08
CA ASP A 124 -10.64 -4.60 4.22
C ASP A 124 -9.36 -4.71 3.39
N ILE A 125 -8.51 -5.69 3.67
CA ILE A 125 -7.23 -5.92 2.99
C ILE A 125 -7.36 -7.17 2.12
N GLN A 126 -7.20 -7.02 0.82
CA GLN A 126 -7.24 -8.11 -0.15
C GLN A 126 -5.84 -8.51 -0.59
N PHE A 127 -5.54 -9.80 -0.54
CA PHE A 127 -4.33 -10.40 -1.13
C PHE A 127 -4.67 -10.88 -2.53
N HIS A 128 -4.12 -10.21 -3.55
CA HIS A 128 -4.43 -10.48 -4.93
C HIS A 128 -3.20 -10.93 -5.70
N ALA A 129 -3.27 -12.13 -6.27
CA ALA A 129 -2.27 -12.70 -7.18
C ALA A 129 -2.94 -13.09 -8.52
N PRO A 130 -2.15 -13.28 -9.60
CA PRO A 130 -2.64 -13.85 -10.85
C PRO A 130 -3.17 -15.28 -10.69
N ASP A 131 -4.01 -15.75 -11.61
CA ASP A 131 -4.70 -17.06 -11.53
C ASP A 131 -3.75 -18.26 -11.39
N ASP A 132 -2.50 -18.13 -11.83
CA ASP A 132 -1.47 -19.17 -11.76
C ASP A 132 -0.84 -19.29 -10.36
N VAL A 133 -1.16 -18.38 -9.43
CA VAL A 133 -0.60 -18.32 -8.07
C VAL A 133 -1.72 -18.19 -7.04
N ILE A 134 -1.73 -19.10 -6.07
CA ILE A 134 -2.63 -19.02 -4.92
C ILE A 134 -1.90 -18.39 -3.74
N VAL A 135 -2.61 -17.50 -3.04
CA VAL A 135 -2.14 -16.85 -1.81
C VAL A 135 -3.17 -17.06 -0.72
N GLU A 136 -2.77 -17.76 0.33
CA GLU A 136 -3.63 -18.06 1.48
C GLU A 136 -3.08 -17.43 2.75
N LEU A 137 -3.97 -16.91 3.58
CA LEU A 137 -3.62 -16.49 4.92
C LEU A 137 -3.59 -17.72 5.83
N GLN A 138 -2.42 -18.00 6.45
CA GLN A 138 -2.25 -19.19 7.28
C GLN A 138 -3.10 -19.13 8.55
N ASP A 139 -3.09 -17.98 9.23
CA ASP A 139 -3.79 -17.78 10.50
C ASP A 139 -4.46 -16.40 10.55
N ILE A 140 -5.63 -16.35 11.18
CA ILE A 140 -6.32 -15.10 11.47
C ILE A 140 -5.56 -14.37 12.60
N PRO A 141 -5.01 -13.16 12.36
CA PRO A 141 -4.07 -12.54 13.30
C PRO A 141 -4.66 -12.12 14.64
N CYS A 142 -5.93 -11.70 14.64
CA CYS A 142 -6.62 -11.16 15.81
C CYS A 142 -8.07 -11.65 15.82
N ALA A 143 -8.67 -11.73 17.01
CA ALA A 143 -10.00 -12.30 17.18
C ALA A 143 -11.12 -11.47 16.52
N GLU A 144 -10.91 -10.15 16.37
CA GLU A 144 -11.84 -9.26 15.67
C GLU A 144 -11.77 -9.37 14.14
N HIS A 145 -10.78 -10.08 13.59
CA HIS A 145 -10.58 -10.19 12.14
C HIS A 145 -11.41 -11.33 11.55
N THR A 146 -11.89 -11.12 10.33
CA THR A 146 -12.58 -12.15 9.53
C THR A 146 -11.85 -12.29 8.20
N TYR A 147 -11.52 -13.53 7.83
CA TYR A 147 -10.88 -13.84 6.56
C TYR A 147 -11.85 -14.59 5.64
N ASP A 148 -12.02 -14.08 4.43
CA ASP A 148 -12.73 -14.76 3.36
C ASP A 148 -11.71 -15.35 2.36
N PRO A 149 -11.56 -16.68 2.31
CA PRO A 149 -10.59 -17.33 1.44
C PRO A 149 -10.97 -17.25 -0.05
N GLU A 150 -12.27 -17.12 -0.40
CA GLU A 150 -12.68 -17.06 -1.81
C GLU A 150 -12.28 -15.73 -2.46
N SER A 151 -12.40 -14.63 -1.71
CA SER A 151 -11.99 -13.30 -2.17
C SER A 151 -10.56 -12.92 -1.78
N GLY A 152 -9.91 -13.73 -0.94
CA GLY A 152 -8.59 -13.44 -0.37
C GLY A 152 -8.59 -12.21 0.53
N THR A 153 -9.71 -11.89 1.19
CA THR A 153 -9.90 -10.63 1.90
C THR A 153 -9.89 -10.82 3.41
N LEU A 154 -8.99 -10.12 4.10
CA LEU A 154 -8.95 -9.97 5.56
C LEU A 154 -9.64 -8.67 5.96
N SER A 155 -10.67 -8.75 6.77
CA SER A 155 -11.51 -7.62 7.16
C SER A 155 -11.62 -7.48 8.68
N ALA A 156 -11.85 -6.24 9.14
CA ALA A 156 -12.19 -5.94 10.52
C ALA A 156 -13.19 -4.78 10.56
N SER A 157 -14.32 -4.96 11.24
CA SER A 157 -15.35 -3.92 11.41
C SER A 157 -15.09 -2.98 12.60
N SER A 158 -14.23 -3.39 13.53
CA SER A 158 -13.80 -2.59 14.67
C SER A 158 -12.34 -2.91 15.00
N VAL A 159 -11.44 -1.98 14.71
CA VAL A 159 -9.99 -2.16 14.90
C VAL A 159 -9.60 -1.85 16.35
N THR A 160 -9.34 -2.90 17.14
CA THR A 160 -8.75 -2.72 18.47
C THR A 160 -7.24 -2.88 18.44
N VAL A 161 -6.75 -3.89 17.71
CA VAL A 161 -5.33 -4.13 17.48
C VAL A 161 -4.90 -3.46 16.17
N ARG A 162 -4.06 -2.43 16.29
CA ARG A 162 -3.58 -1.63 15.15
C ARG A 162 -2.25 -2.11 14.58
N ARG A 163 -1.59 -3.08 15.20
CA ARG A 163 -0.34 -3.66 14.70
C ARG A 163 -0.38 -5.16 14.90
N PHE A 164 -0.27 -5.91 13.82
CA PHE A 164 -0.35 -7.36 13.86
C PHE A 164 0.53 -7.99 12.77
N SER A 165 0.93 -9.23 13.00
CA SER A 165 1.70 -10.00 12.03
C SER A 165 0.77 -10.93 11.25
N ILE A 166 1.07 -11.11 9.98
CA ILE A 166 0.40 -12.07 9.10
C ILE A 166 1.41 -13.08 8.58
N VAL A 167 0.93 -14.25 8.21
CA VAL A 167 1.72 -15.23 7.46
C VAL A 167 0.91 -15.63 6.24
N LEU A 168 1.47 -15.37 5.07
CA LEU A 168 0.88 -15.74 3.79
C LEU A 168 1.62 -16.96 3.24
N PHE A 169 0.86 -17.97 2.83
CA PHE A 169 1.36 -19.12 2.11
C PHE A 169 1.09 -18.91 0.62
N VAL A 170 2.13 -18.99 -0.19
CA VAL A 170 2.08 -18.71 -1.63
C VAL A 170 2.53 -19.95 -2.37
N TYR A 171 1.73 -20.42 -3.32
CA TYR A 171 2.05 -21.61 -4.11
C TYR A 171 1.49 -21.52 -5.53
N LEU A 172 2.13 -22.22 -6.47
CA LEU A 172 1.73 -22.22 -7.88
C LEU A 172 0.62 -23.22 -8.16
N VAL A 173 -0.29 -22.86 -9.07
CA VAL A 173 -1.28 -23.74 -9.66
C VAL A 173 -0.67 -24.46 -10.86
N GLY A 174 0.36 -25.29 -10.62
CA GLY A 174 1.04 -26.04 -11.68
C GLY A 174 2.46 -26.48 -11.32
N GLU A 175 3.10 -27.23 -12.23
CA GLU A 175 4.51 -27.62 -12.09
C GLU A 175 5.44 -26.46 -12.45
N VAL A 176 6.55 -26.34 -11.72
CA VAL A 176 7.63 -25.39 -12.03
C VAL A 176 8.35 -25.91 -13.30
N ASP A 177 8.23 -25.18 -14.41
CA ASP A 177 8.77 -25.59 -15.71
C ASP A 177 10.26 -25.25 -15.91
N GLY A 178 10.93 -24.76 -14.85
CA GLY A 178 12.33 -24.34 -14.87
C GLY A 178 12.57 -22.99 -15.58
N THR A 179 11.52 -22.32 -16.04
CA THR A 179 11.58 -20.97 -16.62
C THR A 179 11.34 -19.94 -15.52
N THR A 180 12.08 -18.82 -15.58
CA THR A 180 11.85 -17.71 -14.64
C THR A 180 10.59 -16.94 -15.02
N HIS A 181 9.57 -16.99 -14.16
CA HIS A 181 8.36 -16.19 -14.26
C HIS A 181 8.24 -15.23 -13.09
N GLU A 182 7.65 -14.07 -13.34
CA GLU A 182 7.39 -13.02 -12.35
C GLU A 182 5.87 -12.80 -12.24
N PHE A 183 5.33 -13.01 -11.05
CA PHE A 183 3.90 -12.85 -10.74
C PHE A 183 3.72 -11.76 -9.68
N PRO A 184 3.06 -10.63 -9.98
CA PRO A 184 2.91 -9.56 -9.00
C PRO A 184 1.86 -9.92 -7.94
N LEU A 185 2.30 -10.06 -6.69
CA LEU A 185 1.43 -10.08 -5.51
C LEU A 185 1.09 -8.66 -5.08
N LYS A 186 -0.19 -8.32 -5.14
CA LYS A 186 -0.71 -7.01 -4.74
C LYS A 186 -1.52 -7.15 -3.46
N ILE A 187 -1.11 -6.41 -2.45
CA ILE A 187 -1.92 -6.19 -1.25
C ILE A 187 -2.73 -4.93 -1.49
N LYS A 188 -4.05 -5.08 -1.45
CA LYS A 188 -4.98 -4.03 -1.80
C LYS A 188 -5.90 -3.65 -0.64
N ASP A 189 -6.36 -2.41 -0.64
CA ASP A 189 -7.58 -2.03 0.07
C ASP A 189 -8.76 -2.53 -0.78
N ALA A 190 -9.51 -3.51 -0.27
CA ALA A 190 -10.59 -4.17 -1.02
C ALA A 190 -11.76 -3.21 -1.28
N LYS A 191 -12.03 -2.30 -0.34
CA LYS A 191 -13.15 -1.34 -0.45
C LYS A 191 -12.92 -0.35 -1.58
N ASN A 192 -11.69 0.09 -1.76
CA ASN A 192 -11.33 1.13 -2.72
C ASN A 192 -10.57 0.57 -3.95
N ASN A 193 -10.24 -0.73 -3.96
CA ASN A 193 -9.45 -1.44 -4.97
C ASN A 193 -8.09 -0.76 -5.24
N TRP A 194 -7.42 -0.30 -4.19
CA TRP A 194 -6.13 0.37 -4.27
C TRP A 194 -4.99 -0.54 -3.88
N THR A 195 -3.87 -0.46 -4.59
CA THR A 195 -2.68 -1.23 -4.22
C THR A 195 -1.93 -0.50 -3.11
N ILE A 196 -1.92 -1.10 -1.92
CA ILE A 196 -1.17 -0.63 -0.74
C ILE A 196 0.31 -1.02 -0.91
N LYS A 197 0.56 -2.26 -1.33
CA LYS A 197 1.90 -2.82 -1.55
C LYS A 197 1.88 -3.79 -2.72
N SER A 198 2.97 -3.81 -3.49
CA SER A 198 3.22 -4.82 -4.53
C SER A 198 4.58 -5.47 -4.26
N VAL A 199 4.66 -6.78 -4.48
CA VAL A 199 5.87 -7.60 -4.38
C VAL A 199 5.83 -8.60 -5.54
N ASP A 200 6.97 -8.84 -6.18
CA ASP A 200 7.04 -9.75 -7.31
C ASP A 200 7.42 -11.15 -6.84
N ILE A 201 6.57 -12.13 -7.15
CA ILE A 201 6.82 -13.54 -6.87
C ILE A 201 7.58 -14.12 -8.06
N ILE A 202 8.74 -14.70 -7.81
CA ILE A 202 9.64 -15.23 -8.83
C ILE A 202 9.71 -16.75 -8.73
N THR A 203 9.44 -17.44 -9.85
CA THR A 203 9.70 -18.88 -9.99
C THR A 203 11.09 -19.08 -10.57
N ARG A 204 11.86 -20.04 -10.07
CA ARG A 204 13.16 -20.44 -10.63
C ARG A 204 13.41 -21.92 -10.48
#